data_AF-A0A1G5HCQ3-F1
#
_entry.id   AF-A0A1G5HCQ3-F1
#
_cell.length_a   1.000
_cell.length_b   1.000
_cell.length_c   1.000
_cell.angle_alpha   90.00
_cell.angle_beta   90.00
_cell.angle_gamma   90.00
#
_symmetry.space_group_name_H-M   'P 1'
#
loop_
_entity.id
_entity.type
_entity.pdbx_description
1 polymer ?
#
loop_
_entity_poly.entity_id
_entity_poly.type
_entity_poly.pdbx_seq_one_letter_code
_entity_poly.pdbx_strand_id
1 'polypeptide(L)'
;MNRSKNVFPIELIMLLSVLALCLVSGPTVASSAEPTGLSMAQRLNGKWVRRDAPYRLAITDIGPNGAMHSSYFNPRSIHVHEANWTIQENRVHLFIEFQDTHYPGSRYLLRYIKEKDALEGEYFHAIQNTTYDVAFVRMPAQ
;
A
#
# COMPACT_ATOMS: atom_id res chain seq x y z
N MET A 1 -28.76 -74.38 -50.29
CA MET A 1 -27.90 -73.76 -49.26
C MET A 1 -28.75 -73.58 -48.01
N ASN A 2 -28.69 -74.48 -47.02
CA ASN A 2 -27.83 -74.44 -45.81
C ASN A 2 -27.95 -73.07 -45.07
N ARG A 3 -28.35 -72.93 -43.81
CA ARG A 3 -28.13 -73.72 -42.57
C ARG A 3 -29.12 -73.25 -41.49
N SER A 4 -29.82 -74.17 -40.84
CA SER A 4 -29.70 -74.59 -39.41
C SER A 4 -29.97 -73.55 -38.32
N LYS A 5 -30.99 -73.88 -37.52
CA LYS A 5 -31.35 -73.37 -36.18
C LYS A 5 -30.24 -73.68 -35.15
N ASN A 6 -30.16 -72.92 -34.05
CA ASN A 6 -30.01 -73.38 -32.65
C ASN A 6 -29.86 -72.19 -31.67
N VAL A 7 -30.04 -72.48 -30.38
CA VAL A 7 -30.65 -71.63 -29.33
C VAL A 7 -29.70 -71.43 -28.12
N PHE A 8 -29.99 -70.38 -27.30
CA PHE A 8 -29.67 -70.18 -25.86
C PHE A 8 -28.27 -69.61 -25.46
N PRO A 9 -28.03 -69.19 -24.18
CA PRO A 9 -28.61 -68.07 -23.39
C PRO A 9 -27.56 -67.29 -22.51
N ILE A 10 -28.01 -66.26 -21.76
CA ILE A 10 -27.64 -65.90 -20.35
C ILE A 10 -26.14 -65.75 -19.93
N GLU A 11 -25.82 -64.52 -19.47
CA GLU A 11 -24.80 -64.10 -18.47
C GLU A 11 -23.31 -64.21 -18.82
N LEU A 12 -22.51 -63.17 -18.51
CA LEU A 12 -21.36 -63.21 -17.59
C LEU A 12 -20.46 -61.94 -17.74
N ILE A 13 -20.57 -61.03 -16.76
CA ILE A 13 -19.42 -60.48 -15.99
C ILE A 13 -18.42 -59.53 -16.69
N MET A 14 -18.55 -58.27 -16.25
CA MET A 14 -17.48 -57.39 -15.72
C MET A 14 -16.34 -56.89 -16.62
N LEU A 15 -16.37 -55.55 -16.79
CA LEU A 15 -15.37 -54.62 -16.26
C LEU A 15 -13.92 -54.82 -16.72
N LEU A 16 -13.44 -53.96 -17.64
CA LEU A 16 -12.07 -53.41 -17.60
C LEU A 16 -11.91 -52.33 -18.69
N SER A 17 -11.67 -51.08 -18.32
CA SER A 17 -10.43 -50.35 -18.66
C SER A 17 -10.58 -48.83 -18.51
N VAL A 18 -10.06 -48.37 -17.36
CA VAL A 18 -9.21 -47.18 -17.15
C VAL A 18 -9.69 -45.85 -17.73
N LEU A 19 -10.31 -45.07 -16.82
CA LEU A 19 -10.37 -43.61 -16.85
C LEU A 19 -8.94 -43.03 -16.90
N ALA A 20 -8.52 -42.54 -18.06
CA ALA A 20 -7.28 -41.76 -18.18
C ALA A 20 -7.49 -40.37 -17.59
N LEU A 21 -7.21 -40.22 -16.29
CA LEU A 21 -7.13 -38.92 -15.64
C LEU A 21 -5.80 -38.26 -16.02
N CYS A 22 -5.82 -37.47 -17.08
CA CYS A 22 -4.69 -36.61 -17.46
C CYS A 22 -4.49 -35.53 -16.38
N LEU A 23 -3.56 -35.76 -15.45
CA LEU A 23 -3.00 -34.73 -14.59
C LEU A 23 -2.10 -33.81 -15.43
N VAL A 24 -2.68 -32.76 -16.01
CA VAL A 24 -1.91 -31.66 -16.58
C VAL A 24 -1.49 -30.74 -15.43
N SER A 25 -0.29 -30.99 -14.90
CA SER A 25 0.39 -30.02 -14.04
C SER A 25 0.98 -28.92 -14.93
N GLY A 26 0.25 -27.81 -15.08
CA GLY A 26 0.80 -26.60 -15.68
C GLY A 26 1.85 -25.95 -14.77
N PRO A 27 2.88 -25.28 -15.31
CA PRO A 27 3.86 -24.59 -14.50
C PRO A 27 3.20 -23.45 -13.73
N THR A 28 3.34 -23.46 -12.40
CA THR A 28 3.01 -22.31 -11.55
C THR A 28 3.97 -21.18 -11.89
N VAL A 29 3.50 -20.19 -12.66
CA VAL A 29 4.19 -18.92 -12.78
C VAL A 29 4.13 -18.26 -11.40
N ALA A 30 5.29 -18.10 -10.76
CA ALA A 30 5.42 -17.36 -9.53
C ALA A 30 4.94 -15.93 -9.78
N SER A 31 3.77 -15.59 -9.23
CA SER A 31 3.23 -14.24 -9.27
C SER A 31 4.16 -13.33 -8.46
N SER A 32 4.87 -12.44 -9.14
CA SER A 32 5.55 -11.32 -8.50
C SER A 32 4.46 -10.45 -7.88
N ALA A 33 4.21 -10.61 -6.59
CA ALA A 33 3.21 -9.82 -5.89
C ALA A 33 3.61 -8.33 -5.96
N GLU A 34 2.79 -7.53 -6.64
CA GLU A 34 2.89 -6.07 -6.57
C GLU A 34 2.82 -5.62 -5.10
N PRO A 35 3.62 -4.62 -4.68
CA PRO A 35 3.56 -4.11 -3.31
C PRO A 35 2.14 -3.68 -2.97
N THR A 36 1.59 -4.19 -1.86
CA THR A 36 0.32 -3.67 -1.36
C THR A 36 0.48 -2.20 -0.96
N GLY A 37 -0.59 -1.41 -1.03
CA GLY A 37 -0.56 0.00 -0.62
C GLY A 37 0.01 0.21 0.78
N LEU A 38 -0.33 -0.69 1.72
CA LEU A 38 0.21 -0.67 3.07
C LEU A 38 1.73 -0.89 3.10
N SER A 39 2.26 -1.84 2.32
CA SER A 39 3.72 -2.07 2.24
C SER A 39 4.49 -0.87 1.66
N MET A 40 3.87 -0.11 0.74
CA MET A 40 4.43 1.13 0.24
C MET A 40 4.44 2.21 1.33
N ALA A 41 3.31 2.37 2.03
CA ALA A 41 3.15 3.35 3.10
C ALA A 41 4.02 3.07 4.34
N GLN A 42 4.35 1.81 4.62
CA GLN A 42 5.26 1.45 5.72
C GLN A 42 6.63 2.15 5.63
N ARG A 43 7.05 2.54 4.41
CA ARG A 43 8.28 3.32 4.18
C ARG A 43 8.23 4.72 4.77
N LEU A 44 7.04 5.25 5.09
CA LEU A 44 6.89 6.57 5.71
C LEU A 44 7.40 6.62 7.16
N ASN A 45 7.43 5.47 7.85
CA ASN A 45 7.90 5.40 9.24
C ASN A 45 9.29 6.02 9.37
N GLY A 46 9.43 6.94 10.31
CA GLY A 46 10.70 7.59 10.60
C GLY A 46 10.58 9.07 10.93
N LYS A 47 11.74 9.69 11.09
CA LYS A 47 11.88 11.12 11.34
C LYS A 47 12.33 11.81 10.05
N TRP A 48 11.77 12.97 9.81
CA TRP A 48 11.95 13.76 8.60
C TRP A 48 12.23 15.20 8.99
N VAL A 49 13.11 15.87 8.26
CA VAL A 49 13.44 17.28 8.48
C VAL A 49 13.18 18.09 7.21
N ARG A 50 12.58 19.28 7.36
CA ARG A 50 12.33 20.18 6.23
C ARG A 50 13.67 20.60 5.62
N ARG A 51 13.74 20.67 4.29
CA ARG A 51 15.00 20.96 3.59
C ARG A 51 15.49 22.40 3.81
N ASP A 52 14.56 23.33 4.00
CA ASP A 52 14.76 24.78 4.09
C ASP A 52 14.67 25.33 5.52
N ALA A 53 14.25 24.52 6.49
CA ALA A 53 14.11 24.93 7.89
C ALA A 53 14.29 23.73 8.85
N PRO A 54 14.72 23.91 10.10
CA PRO A 54 14.97 22.82 11.05
C PRO A 54 13.67 22.20 11.63
N TYR A 55 12.55 22.31 10.92
CA TYR A 55 11.27 21.77 11.33
C TYR A 55 11.24 20.28 11.10
N ARG A 56 10.67 19.55 12.06
CA ARG A 56 10.72 18.09 12.07
C ARG A 56 9.33 17.50 12.03
N LEU A 57 9.22 16.41 11.29
CA LEU A 57 8.03 15.58 11.19
C LEU A 57 8.43 14.16 11.61
N ALA A 58 7.72 13.57 12.56
CA ALA A 58 7.88 12.16 12.93
C ALA A 58 6.61 11.42 12.53
N ILE A 59 6.76 10.33 11.77
CA ILE A 59 5.66 9.49 11.31
C ILE A 59 5.85 8.10 11.92
N THR A 60 4.82 7.60 12.59
CA THR A 60 4.79 6.27 13.22
C THR A 60 3.45 5.59 12.95
N ASP A 61 3.35 4.32 13.33
CA ASP A 61 2.08 3.59 13.42
C ASP A 61 1.26 3.63 12.11
N ILE A 62 1.94 3.39 10.98
CA ILE A 62 1.28 3.25 9.68
C ILE A 62 0.35 2.03 9.70
N GLY A 63 -0.95 2.30 9.79
CA GLY A 63 -2.01 1.31 9.84
C GLY A 63 -2.67 1.08 8.47
N PRO A 64 -3.52 0.05 8.35
CA PRO A 64 -4.35 -0.17 7.17
C PRO A 64 -5.34 0.99 6.97
N ASN A 65 -5.94 1.06 5.77
CA ASN A 65 -7.02 1.99 5.44
C ASN A 65 -6.67 3.49 5.59
N GLY A 66 -5.38 3.84 5.49
CA GLY A 66 -4.94 5.24 5.49
C GLY A 66 -4.62 5.83 6.85
N ALA A 67 -4.75 5.08 7.95
CA ALA A 67 -4.40 5.57 9.28
C ALA A 67 -2.88 5.73 9.45
N MET A 68 -2.44 6.84 10.07
CA MET A 68 -1.07 7.01 10.57
C MET A 68 -1.02 7.91 11.80
N HIS A 69 0.04 7.78 12.60
CA HIS A 69 0.37 8.77 13.62
C HIS A 69 1.45 9.74 13.12
N SER A 70 1.33 11.00 13.51
CA SER A 70 2.27 12.04 13.13
C SER A 70 2.48 13.04 14.28
N SER A 71 3.72 13.49 14.45
CA SER A 71 4.10 14.57 15.35
C SER A 71 4.93 15.61 14.59
N TYR A 72 4.70 16.90 14.85
CA TYR A 72 5.35 18.00 14.14
C TYR A 72 5.97 19.03 15.10
N PHE A 73 7.15 19.55 14.75
CA PHE A 73 7.94 20.44 15.60
C PHE A 73 8.44 21.69 14.86
N ASN A 74 8.13 22.88 15.40
CA ASN A 74 8.65 24.18 14.98
C ASN A 74 8.73 25.19 16.14
N PRO A 75 9.91 25.38 16.77
CA PRO A 75 10.78 24.32 17.27
C PRO A 75 10.11 23.48 18.39
N ARG A 76 9.02 23.98 18.98
CA ARG A 76 8.15 23.24 19.92
C ARG A 76 7.15 22.37 19.17
N SER A 77 6.54 21.41 19.86
CA SER A 77 5.45 20.61 19.30
C SER A 77 4.30 21.51 18.87
N ILE A 78 3.69 21.18 17.74
CA ILE A 78 2.43 21.73 17.27
C ILE A 78 1.43 20.58 17.20
N HIS A 79 0.23 20.80 17.71
CA HIS A 79 -0.83 19.80 17.72
C HIS A 79 -1.25 19.40 16.30
N VAL A 80 -1.06 18.12 15.99
CA VAL A 80 -1.55 17.47 14.78
C VAL A 80 -2.99 17.01 15.06
N HIS A 81 -3.93 17.59 14.33
CA HIS A 81 -5.35 17.25 14.43
C HIS A 81 -5.68 15.98 13.65
N GLU A 82 -5.15 15.88 12.43
CA GLU A 82 -5.41 14.77 11.53
C GLU A 82 -4.15 14.39 10.77
N ALA A 83 -3.94 13.08 10.57
CA ALA A 83 -2.83 12.54 9.82
C ALA A 83 -3.28 11.25 9.11
N ASN A 84 -3.30 11.26 7.78
CA ASN A 84 -3.71 10.12 6.97
C ASN A 84 -2.81 9.93 5.75
N TRP A 85 -2.83 8.73 5.18
CA TRP A 85 -2.15 8.40 3.93
C TRP A 85 -3.10 7.75 2.92
N THR A 86 -2.80 7.88 1.63
CA THR A 86 -3.53 7.22 0.54
C THR A 86 -2.58 6.73 -0.55
N ILE A 87 -3.05 5.82 -1.41
CA ILE A 87 -2.37 5.51 -2.67
C ILE A 87 -3.12 6.17 -3.82
N GLN A 88 -2.39 6.93 -4.62
CA GLN A 88 -2.88 7.50 -5.87
C GLN A 88 -1.80 7.29 -6.93
N GLU A 89 -2.17 6.78 -8.11
CA GLU A 89 -1.23 6.56 -9.22
C GLU A 89 0.04 5.79 -8.81
N ASN A 90 -0.12 4.76 -7.98
CA ASN A 90 0.96 3.95 -7.42
C ASN A 90 2.00 4.73 -6.58
N ARG A 91 1.59 5.84 -5.98
CA ARG A 91 2.40 6.66 -5.07
C ARG A 91 1.70 6.83 -3.73
N VAL A 92 2.49 6.94 -2.66
CA VAL A 92 1.97 7.22 -1.32
C VAL A 92 1.82 8.73 -1.15
N HIS A 93 0.61 9.18 -0.85
CA HIS A 93 0.28 10.55 -0.51
C HIS A 93 -0.06 10.66 0.98
N LEU A 94 0.24 11.81 1.58
CA LEU A 94 0.02 12.09 2.98
C LEU A 94 -0.77 13.40 3.12
N PHE A 95 -1.72 13.40 4.05
CA PHE A 95 -2.42 14.56 4.54
C PHE A 95 -2.09 14.74 6.02
N ILE A 96 -1.68 15.94 6.43
CA ILE A 96 -1.48 16.28 7.84
C ILE A 96 -2.09 17.65 8.08
N GLU A 97 -3.01 17.76 9.05
CA GLU A 97 -3.61 19.02 9.46
C GLU A 97 -3.19 19.37 10.89
N PHE A 98 -2.94 20.66 11.12
CA PHE A 98 -2.66 21.22 12.42
C PHE A 98 -3.88 21.96 12.97
N GLN A 99 -4.06 21.86 14.28
CA GLN A 99 -5.02 22.67 15.00
C GLN A 99 -4.41 23.12 16.31
N ASP A 100 -3.68 24.24 16.23
CA ASP A 100 -2.96 24.83 17.35
C ASP A 100 -2.95 26.37 17.24
N THR A 101 -2.46 27.02 18.29
CA THR A 101 -2.24 28.46 18.32
C THR A 101 -1.27 28.86 17.20
N HIS A 102 -1.74 29.72 16.29
CA HIS A 102 -1.10 30.14 15.03
C HIS A 102 -1.16 29.15 13.86
N TYR A 103 -1.77 27.98 14.05
CA TYR A 103 -1.93 26.95 13.02
C TYR A 103 -3.38 26.44 12.94
N PRO A 104 -4.41 27.30 12.79
CA PRO A 104 -5.79 26.85 12.67
C PRO A 104 -6.05 26.27 11.26
N GLY A 105 -5.97 24.95 11.09
CA GLY A 105 -6.22 24.29 9.79
C GLY A 105 -5.08 24.46 8.79
N SER A 106 -3.88 24.82 9.25
CA SER A 106 -2.69 24.75 8.38
C SER A 106 -2.38 23.29 8.10
N ARG A 107 -1.98 22.96 6.87
CA ARG A 107 -1.91 21.56 6.45
C ARG A 107 -0.79 21.28 5.47
N TYR A 108 -0.33 20.04 5.47
CA TYR A 108 0.57 19.49 4.48
C TYR A 108 -0.18 18.53 3.55
N LEU A 109 0.10 18.64 2.26
CA LEU A 109 -0.22 17.66 1.23
C LEU A 109 1.10 17.18 0.63
N LEU A 110 1.52 15.96 0.96
CA LEU A 110 2.83 15.45 0.57
C LEU A 110 2.70 14.17 -0.25
N ARG A 111 3.70 13.89 -1.07
CA ARG A 111 3.93 12.60 -1.72
C ARG A 111 5.30 12.05 -1.34
N TYR A 112 5.36 10.74 -1.14
CA TYR A 112 6.64 10.07 -0.92
C TYR A 112 7.35 9.76 -2.24
N ILE A 113 8.60 10.20 -2.34
CA ILE A 113 9.46 10.03 -3.50
C ILE A 113 10.46 8.94 -3.20
N LYS A 114 10.17 7.72 -3.66
CA LYS A 114 10.95 6.53 -3.34
C LYS A 114 12.42 6.67 -3.77
N GLU A 115 12.67 7.29 -4.92
CA GLU A 115 13.99 7.43 -5.53
C GLU A 115 14.90 8.38 -4.74
N LYS A 116 14.29 9.33 -4.01
CA LYS A 116 15.01 10.35 -3.24
C LYS A 116 14.93 10.12 -1.73
N ASP A 117 14.14 9.15 -1.28
CA ASP A 117 13.75 8.97 0.12
C ASP A 117 13.33 10.31 0.77
N ALA A 118 12.37 10.97 0.13
CA ALA A 118 11.92 12.31 0.48
C ALA A 118 10.39 12.42 0.47
N LEU A 119 9.86 13.38 1.22
CA LEU A 119 8.47 13.82 1.12
C LEU A 119 8.46 15.16 0.38
N GLU A 120 7.75 15.27 -0.73
CA GLU A 120 7.65 16.51 -1.52
C GLU A 120 6.18 16.91 -1.66
N GLY A 121 5.87 18.20 -1.63
CA GLY A 121 4.51 18.69 -1.83
C GLY A 121 4.31 20.09 -1.29
N GLU A 122 3.16 20.34 -0.71
CA GLU A 122 2.72 21.69 -0.37
C GLU A 122 2.41 21.85 1.12
N TYR A 123 2.67 23.04 1.64
CA TYR A 123 2.24 23.54 2.94
C TYR A 123 1.27 24.70 2.75
N PHE A 124 0.02 24.54 3.21
CA PHE A 124 -0.93 25.63 3.29
C PHE A 124 -0.86 26.30 4.66
N HIS A 125 -0.51 27.58 4.70
CA HIS A 125 -0.50 28.41 5.90
C HIS A 125 -1.84 29.14 6.05
N ALA A 126 -2.69 28.68 6.97
CA ALA A 126 -4.08 29.15 7.06
C ALA A 126 -4.21 30.64 7.38
N ILE A 127 -3.43 31.17 8.32
CA ILE A 127 -3.49 32.61 8.71
C ILE A 127 -3.06 33.53 7.55
N GLN A 128 -2.03 33.13 6.80
CA GLN A 128 -1.52 33.89 5.65
C GLN A 128 -2.31 33.61 4.37
N ASN A 129 -3.19 32.59 4.38
CA ASN A 129 -3.88 32.07 3.21
C ASN A 129 -2.95 31.87 2.00
N THR A 130 -1.78 31.28 2.26
CA THR A 130 -0.71 31.12 1.27
C THR A 130 -0.22 29.67 1.26
N THR A 131 0.08 29.15 0.08
CA THR A 131 0.66 27.81 -0.12
C THR A 131 2.13 27.91 -0.50
N TYR A 132 2.94 27.02 0.06
CA TYR A 132 4.38 26.96 -0.19
C TYR A 132 4.78 25.55 -0.62
N ASP A 133 5.66 25.45 -1.62
CA ASP A 133 6.34 24.20 -1.94
C ASP A 133 7.31 23.84 -0.82
N VAL A 134 7.25 22.59 -0.38
CA VAL A 134 8.07 22.07 0.71
C VAL A 134 8.63 20.69 0.36
N ALA A 135 9.78 20.40 0.95
CA ALA A 135 10.35 19.06 0.90
C ALA A 135 10.92 18.69 2.26
N PHE A 136 10.75 17.43 2.65
CA PHE A 136 11.40 16.83 3.80
C PHE A 136 12.36 15.73 3.35
N VAL A 137 13.49 15.62 4.04
CA VAL A 137 14.47 14.54 3.87
C VAL A 137 14.47 13.67 5.12
N ARG A 138 14.70 12.37 4.94
CA ARG A 138 14.79 11.44 6.07
C ARG A 138 15.98 11.78 6.95
N MET A 139 15.77 11.74 8.27
CA MET A 139 16.84 11.82 9.24
C MET A 139 17.43 10.42 9.48
N PRO A 140 18.75 10.30 9.71
CA PRO A 140 19.35 9.04 10.13
C PRO A 140 18.67 8.48 11.37
N ALA A 141 18.58 7.15 11.47
CA ALA A 141 18.27 6.51 12.74
C ALA A 141 19.35 6.93 13.76
N GLN A 142 18.91 7.35 14.95
CA GLN A 142 19.79 7.68 16.07
C GLN A 142 20.17 6.41 16.81
#